data_AF-A0A954ZBI9-F1
#
_entry.id   AF-A0A954ZBI9-F1
#
_cell.length_a   1.000
_cell.length_b   1.000
_cell.length_c   1.000
_cell.angle_alpha   90.00
_cell.angle_beta   90.00
_cell.angle_gamma   90.00
#
_symmetry.space_group_name_H-M   'P 1'
#
loop_
_entity.id
_entity.type
_entity.pdbx_description
1 polymer ?
#
loop_
_entity_poly.entity_id
_entity_poly.type
_entity_poly.pdbx_seq_one_letter_code
_entity_poly.pdbx_strand_id
1 'polypeptide(L)'
;MSTLHPQTESSIHPEQPTFAIGETAGTGAYRCSCCEKYTAVLLGPTDQIPPCEICGNGGEVRFYACDDTAEDSHGVPEERREG
;
A
#
# COMPACT_ATOMS: atom_id res chain seq x y z
N MET A 1 -28.03 8.54 36.85
CA MET A 1 -26.88 9.38 36.46
C MET A 1 -25.98 8.50 35.61
N SER A 2 -26.08 8.62 34.29
CA SER A 2 -25.40 7.74 33.34
C SER A 2 -24.02 8.30 33.02
N THR A 3 -22.95 7.60 33.41
CA THR A 3 -21.58 7.93 33.02
C THR A 3 -21.30 7.33 31.65
N LEU A 4 -21.30 8.19 30.63
CA LEU A 4 -20.88 7.88 29.27
C LEU A 4 -19.38 7.54 29.26
N HIS A 5 -19.03 6.38 28.70
CA HIS A 5 -17.65 6.08 28.33
C HIS A 5 -17.32 6.84 27.04
N PRO A 6 -16.25 7.64 26.98
CA PRO A 6 -15.65 7.98 25.69
C PRO A 6 -14.76 6.81 25.27
N GLN A 7 -15.25 6.01 24.31
CA GLN A 7 -14.38 5.13 23.56
C GLN A 7 -13.48 6.02 22.70
N THR A 8 -12.19 6.01 22.97
CA THR A 8 -11.16 6.58 22.11
C THR A 8 -11.13 5.75 20.83
N GLU A 9 -11.98 6.09 19.87
CA GLU A 9 -11.80 5.72 18.47
C GLU A 9 -10.51 6.40 18.00
N SER A 10 -9.41 5.68 18.14
CA SER A 10 -8.19 6.00 17.41
C SER A 10 -8.55 6.02 15.93
N SER A 11 -8.44 7.20 15.33
CA SER A 11 -8.57 7.47 13.91
C SER A 11 -7.56 6.64 13.11
N ILE A 12 -7.86 5.36 12.92
CA ILE A 12 -7.23 4.50 11.93
C ILE A 12 -8.16 4.59 10.73
N HIS A 13 -7.71 5.17 9.62
CA HIS A 13 -8.46 5.17 8.37
C HIS A 13 -8.94 3.72 8.09
N PRO A 14 -10.25 3.43 8.22
CA PRO A 14 -10.69 2.05 8.49
C PRO A 14 -10.77 1.14 7.26
N GLU A 15 -10.26 1.54 6.09
CA GLU A 15 -10.66 0.90 4.84
C GLU A 15 -9.52 0.33 3.99
N GLN A 16 -8.25 0.54 4.35
CA GLN A 16 -7.13 -0.02 3.57
C GLN A 16 -6.38 -1.12 4.33
N PRO A 17 -6.21 -2.32 3.74
CA PRO A 17 -5.42 -3.37 4.35
C PRO A 17 -3.96 -2.92 4.49
N THR A 18 -3.38 -3.16 5.66
CA THR A 18 -1.97 -2.90 5.93
C THR A 18 -1.18 -4.21 5.97
N PHE A 19 -0.02 -4.22 5.33
CA PHE A 19 0.84 -5.37 5.15
C PHE A 19 2.11 -5.25 6.00
N ALA A 20 2.58 -6.37 6.55
CA ALA A 20 3.84 -6.42 7.31
C ALA A 20 5.04 -6.71 6.39
N ILE A 21 6.26 -6.39 6.85
CA ILE A 21 7.49 -6.78 6.14
C ILE A 21 7.56 -8.31 6.02
N GLY A 22 7.87 -8.81 4.83
CA GLY A 22 7.88 -10.24 4.52
C GLY A 22 6.51 -10.82 4.19
N GLU A 23 5.43 -10.06 4.30
CA GLU A 23 4.09 -10.48 3.91
C GLU A 23 3.91 -10.37 2.39
N THR A 24 3.22 -11.35 1.79
CA THR A 24 2.88 -11.33 0.37
C THR A 24 1.64 -10.46 0.16
N ALA A 25 1.83 -9.27 -0.38
CA ALA A 25 0.74 -8.31 -0.60
C ALA A 25 0.19 -8.33 -2.04
N GLY A 26 0.92 -8.96 -2.97
CA GLY A 26 0.61 -8.99 -4.40
C GLY A 26 1.36 -7.90 -5.18
N THR A 27 1.09 -7.81 -6.49
CA THR A 27 1.66 -6.78 -7.36
C THR A 27 1.03 -5.42 -7.05
N GLY A 28 1.83 -4.38 -6.87
CA GLY A 28 1.35 -3.03 -6.59
C GLY A 28 2.39 -2.12 -5.93
N ALA A 29 2.00 -0.88 -5.68
CA ALA A 29 2.79 0.07 -4.91
C ALA A 29 2.30 0.12 -3.46
N TYR A 30 3.22 0.03 -2.50
CA TYR A 30 2.94 -0.03 -1.08
C TYR A 30 3.74 1.02 -0.34
N ARG A 31 3.07 1.94 0.33
CA ARG A 31 3.71 3.06 1.03
C ARG A 31 3.85 2.72 2.52
N CYS A 32 5.02 3.05 3.09
CA CYS A 32 5.30 2.83 4.50
C CYS A 32 4.41 3.73 5.37
N SER A 33 3.64 3.13 6.30
CA SER A 33 2.76 3.87 7.22
C SER A 33 3.51 4.65 8.29
N CYS A 34 4.80 4.36 8.52
CA CYS A 34 5.59 5.04 9.56
C CYS A 34 6.21 6.35 9.06
N CYS A 35 6.77 6.37 7.85
CA CYS A 35 7.46 7.55 7.32
C CYS A 35 6.77 8.18 6.11
N GLU A 36 5.89 7.45 5.43
CA GLU A 36 5.20 7.87 4.20
C GLU A 36 6.11 8.31 3.05
N LYS A 37 7.43 8.19 3.21
CA LYS A 37 8.48 8.59 2.26
C LYS A 37 8.98 7.43 1.41
N TYR A 38 8.93 6.21 1.96
CA TYR A 38 9.35 5.01 1.25
C TYR A 38 8.14 4.32 0.63
N THR A 39 8.25 3.98 -0.66
CA THR A 39 7.26 3.21 -1.41
C THR A 39 7.93 1.97 -1.99
N ALA A 40 7.45 0.80 -1.58
CA ALA A 40 7.84 -0.49 -2.15
C ALA A 40 6.99 -0.79 -3.39
N VAL A 41 7.63 -1.15 -4.49
CA VAL A 41 6.95 -1.57 -5.71
C VAL A 41 7.14 -3.08 -5.88
N LEU A 42 6.05 -3.82 -5.79
CA LEU A 42 6.04 -5.27 -5.96
C LEU A 42 5.59 -5.58 -7.39
N LEU A 43 6.38 -6.37 -8.12
CA LEU A 43 6.11 -6.71 -9.52
C LEU A 43 5.43 -8.08 -9.65
N GLY A 44 5.75 -9.03 -8.76
CA GLY A 44 5.17 -10.37 -8.77
C GLY A 44 4.00 -10.54 -7.80
N PRO A 45 3.08 -11.47 -8.09
CA PRO A 45 1.98 -11.81 -7.19
C PRO A 45 2.46 -12.51 -5.90
N THR A 46 3.69 -13.01 -5.90
CA THR A 46 4.34 -13.67 -4.76
C THR A 46 5.42 -12.80 -4.12
N ASP A 47 5.60 -11.57 -4.60
CA ASP A 47 6.56 -10.65 -4.00
C ASP A 47 6.14 -10.31 -2.56
N GLN A 48 7.13 -10.18 -1.71
CA GLN A 48 6.95 -9.87 -0.29
C GLN A 48 7.32 -8.41 -0.04
N ILE A 49 6.63 -7.78 0.90
CA ILE A 49 6.92 -6.40 1.32
C ILE A 49 8.38 -6.31 1.83
N PRO A 50 9.24 -5.51 1.19
CA PRO A 50 10.61 -5.31 1.64
C PRO A 50 10.65 -4.43 2.90
N PRO A 51 11.75 -4.50 3.69
CA PRO A 51 11.95 -3.58 4.80
C PRO A 51 12.06 -2.13 4.31
N CYS A 52 11.57 -1.19 5.11
CA CYS A 52 11.63 0.22 4.77
C CYS A 52 13.09 0.70 4.80
N GLU A 53 13.56 1.37 3.75
CA GLU A 53 14.95 1.89 3.71
C GLU A 53 15.20 3.02 4.73
N ILE A 54 14.13 3.66 5.22
CA ILE A 54 14.19 4.80 6.15
C ILE A 54 13.92 4.33 7.59
N CYS A 55 12.85 3.55 7.79
CA CYS A 55 12.45 3.06 9.12
C CYS A 55 13.13 1.74 9.50
N GLY A 56 13.73 1.03 8.54
CA GLY A 56 14.33 -0.28 8.73
C GLY A 56 13.30 -1.41 8.84
N ASN A 57 13.69 -2.45 9.57
CA ASN A 57 12.90 -3.67 9.79
C ASN A 57 12.26 -3.70 11.19
N GLY A 58 11.75 -2.55 11.67
CA GLY A 58 11.03 -2.51 12.94
C GLY A 58 9.77 -3.39 12.86
N GLY A 59 9.50 -4.22 13.88
CA GLY A 59 8.35 -5.13 13.88
C GLY A 59 6.98 -4.45 13.81
N GLU A 60 6.95 -3.12 13.93
CA GLU A 60 5.75 -2.28 13.84
C GLU A 60 5.61 -1.57 12.49
N VAL A 61 6.59 -1.72 11.58
CA VAL A 61 6.53 -1.10 10.26
C VAL A 61 5.48 -1.81 9.41
N ARG A 62 4.44 -1.06 9.04
CA ARG A 62 3.36 -1.51 8.17
C ARG A 62 3.39 -0.74 6.86
N PHE A 63 2.79 -1.34 5.84
CA PHE A 63 2.68 -0.77 4.50
C PHE A 63 1.23 -0.81 4.05
N TYR A 64 0.76 0.22 3.36
CA TYR A 64 -0.60 0.24 2.79
C TYR A 64 -0.51 0.40 1.27
N ALA A 65 -1.46 -0.19 0.55
CA ALA A 65 -1.51 -0.07 -0.90
C ALA A 65 -1.75 1.40 -1.28
N CYS A 66 -0.95 1.91 -2.19
CA CYS A 66 -1.12 3.23 -2.80
C CYS A 66 -1.69 3.01 -4.19
N ASP A 67 -2.96 3.35 -4.41
CA ASP A 67 -3.66 3.22 -5.71
C ASP A 67 -3.06 4.09 -6.84
N ASP A 68 -1.92 4.75 -6.62
CA ASP A 68 -1.18 5.56 -7.60
C ASP A 68 -0.72 4.77 -8.86
N THR A 69 -0.91 3.45 -8.92
CA THR A 69 -0.65 2.64 -10.13
C THR A 69 -1.88 2.26 -10.93
N ALA A 70 -3.07 2.71 -10.54
CA ALA A 70 -4.31 2.47 -11.29
C ALA A 70 -4.68 3.71 -12.13
N GLU A 71 -3.86 4.11 -13.11
CA GLU A 71 -4.24 4.90 -14.30
C GLU A 71 -3.03 5.04 -15.24
N ASP A 72 -2.80 4.05 -16.10
CA ASP A 72 -2.68 4.24 -17.56
C ASP A 72 -2.33 2.88 -18.20
N SER A 73 -3.33 2.02 -18.33
CA SER A 73 -3.28 0.89 -19.26
C SER A 73 -4.56 0.88 -20.07
N HIS A 74 -4.95 2.05 -20.58
CA HIS A 74 -5.80 2.13 -21.75
C HIS A 74 -4.90 1.82 -22.96
N GLY A 75 -4.96 0.56 -23.38
CA GLY A 75 -4.22 0.06 -24.52
C GLY A 75 -4.34 0.98 -25.73
N VAL A 76 -3.20 1.25 -26.37
CA VAL A 76 -3.17 1.67 -27.76
C VAL A 76 -3.66 0.48 -28.58
N PRO A 77 -4.86 0.52 -29.21
CA PRO A 77 -5.15 -0.42 -30.26
C PRO A 77 -4.18 -0.17 -31.41
N GLU A 78 -3.41 -1.20 -31.73
CA GLU A 78 -2.73 -1.37 -32.99
C GLU A 78 -3.74 -1.23 -34.13
N GLU A 79 -3.82 -0.05 -34.78
CA GLU A 79 -4.41 0.04 -36.12
C GLU A 79 -3.35 0.56 -37.10
N ARG A 80 -2.71 -0.42 -37.75
CA ARG A 80 -2.10 -0.23 -39.06
C ARG A 80 -3.18 0.26 -40.02
N ARG A 81 -3.01 1.44 -40.59
CA ARG A 81 -3.55 1.71 -41.92
C ARG A 81 -2.65 2.66 -42.71
N GLU A 82 -2.03 2.05 -43.71
CA GLU A 82 -1.40 2.69 -44.85
C GLU A 82 -2.34 3.73 -45.48
N GLY A 83 -1.76 4.87 -45.87
CA GLY A 83 -2.34 5.88 -46.75
C GLY A 83 -1.22 6.52 -47.54
#